data_AF-A0A2V1CJ12-F1
#
_entry.id   AF-A0A2V1CJ12-F1
#
_cell.length_a   1.000
_cell.length_b   1.000
_cell.length_c   1.000
_cell.angle_alpha   90.00
_cell.angle_beta   90.00
_cell.angle_gamma   90.00
#
_symmetry.space_group_name_H-M   'P 1'
#
loop_
_entity.id
_entity.type
_entity.pdbx_description
1 polymer ?
#
loop_
_entity_poly.entity_id
_entity_poly.type
_entity_poly.pdbx_seq_one_letter_code
_entity_poly.pdbx_strand_id
1 'polypeptide(L)'
;MPTTHQTQRLTNRYLPRFTCKNICLTVLTLLLLTLPPLIFLGAIPWIRAYRYEQAYFSELTRLSTLDKQWSYIPDYRPNSPRKPPAYNKRVLPLIHDIPQLKSWSWEEQLDLYDDGSMLSKSPDKETWIYVGGTPKTSKSWVDKISLSRRPGGSCVDSGEICGAFNEGFNTLMERYHDFEEGGEYYDGPKERMSKAEWAFMDCDVSPLLCDEFALDPVMLVHIRSMKPCRVETQHGVSWVCGMRWTLVSLPLRQMPFVKTIRIGGVCGTGFSECA
;
A
#
# COMPACT_ATOMS: atom_id res chain seq x y z
N MET A 1 5.84 13.14 -93.40
CA MET A 1 6.60 13.10 -92.13
C MET A 1 5.72 12.43 -91.09
N PRO A 2 6.14 11.30 -90.50
CA PRO A 2 5.29 10.54 -89.60
C PRO A 2 5.32 11.09 -88.17
N THR A 3 4.14 11.03 -87.57
CA THR A 3 3.71 11.46 -86.24
C THR A 3 4.26 10.58 -85.11
N THR A 4 4.72 11.20 -84.01
CA THR A 4 4.99 10.51 -82.74
C THR A 4 4.00 11.00 -81.68
N HIS A 5 2.82 10.40 -81.64
CA HIS A 5 1.87 10.57 -80.54
C HIS A 5 2.34 9.74 -79.35
N GLN A 6 2.87 10.38 -78.31
CA GLN A 6 3.12 9.76 -77.01
C GLN A 6 1.78 9.47 -76.32
N THR A 7 1.35 8.21 -76.35
CA THR A 7 0.20 7.72 -75.60
C THR A 7 0.57 7.64 -74.11
N GLN A 8 0.20 8.66 -73.32
CA GLN A 8 0.26 8.58 -71.86
C GLN A 8 -0.70 7.48 -71.38
N ARG A 9 -0.15 6.32 -71.01
CA ARG A 9 -0.90 5.28 -70.29
C ARG A 9 -1.22 5.80 -68.89
N LEU A 10 -2.42 6.34 -68.72
CA LEU A 10 -3.06 6.48 -67.41
C LEU A 10 -3.25 5.07 -66.84
N THR A 11 -2.26 4.59 -66.09
CA THR A 11 -2.41 3.40 -65.25
C THR A 11 -3.41 3.75 -64.16
N ASN A 12 -4.68 3.46 -64.44
CA ASN A 12 -5.77 3.50 -63.46
C ASN A 12 -5.39 2.56 -62.32
N ARG A 13 -4.82 3.11 -61.24
CA ARG A 13 -4.55 2.37 -60.01
C ARG A 13 -5.91 2.08 -59.38
N TYR A 14 -6.44 0.90 -59.68
CA TYR A 14 -7.60 0.36 -58.99
C TYR A 14 -7.30 0.33 -57.49
N LEU A 15 -7.82 1.31 -56.76
CA LEU A 15 -7.86 1.27 -55.31
C LEU A 15 -8.66 0.02 -54.93
N PRO A 16 -8.12 -0.86 -54.07
CA PRO A 16 -8.83 -2.07 -53.67
C PRO A 16 -10.15 -1.66 -53.04
N ARG A 17 -11.27 -2.14 -53.61
CA ARG A 17 -12.59 -1.96 -53.00
C ARG A 17 -12.58 -2.68 -51.66
N PHE A 18 -12.56 -1.93 -50.57
CA PHE A 18 -12.76 -2.48 -49.23
C PHE A 18 -14.18 -3.05 -49.17
N THR A 19 -14.30 -4.36 -49.33
CA THR A 19 -15.55 -5.07 -49.07
C THR A 19 -15.75 -5.17 -47.56
N CYS A 20 -17.00 -5.18 -47.10
CA CYS A 20 -17.33 -5.39 -45.68
C CYS A 20 -16.65 -6.65 -45.11
N LYS A 21 -16.53 -7.70 -45.94
CA LYS A 21 -15.78 -8.93 -45.62
C LYS A 21 -14.32 -8.65 -45.27
N ASN A 22 -13.62 -7.86 -46.08
CA ASN A 22 -12.21 -7.55 -45.85
C ASN A 22 -12.02 -6.70 -44.59
N ILE A 23 -12.93 -5.76 -44.31
CA ILE A 23 -12.90 -4.94 -43.09
C ILE A 23 -13.09 -5.84 -41.85
N CYS A 24 -14.11 -6.70 -41.86
CA CYS A 24 -14.39 -7.63 -40.76
C CYS A 24 -13.21 -8.58 -40.49
N LEU A 25 -12.62 -9.13 -41.54
CA LEU A 25 -11.45 -10.01 -41.44
C LEU A 25 -10.24 -9.25 -40.87
N THR A 26 -10.02 -8.01 -41.30
CA THR A 26 -8.93 -7.16 -40.78
C THR A 26 -9.13 -6.85 -39.30
N VAL A 27 -10.35 -6.48 -38.87
CA VAL A 27 -10.66 -6.20 -37.46
C VAL A 27 -10.50 -7.46 -36.61
N LEU A 28 -10.98 -8.61 -37.08
CA LEU A 28 -10.83 -9.89 -36.40
C LEU A 28 -9.36 -10.27 -36.25
N THR A 29 -8.56 -10.14 -37.31
CA THR A 29 -7.11 -10.39 -37.27
C THR A 29 -6.40 -9.44 -36.31
N LEU A 30 -6.78 -8.16 -36.29
CA LEU A 30 -6.23 -7.17 -35.35
C LEU A 30 -6.57 -7.53 -33.90
N LEU A 31 -7.82 -7.93 -33.62
CA LEU A 31 -8.23 -8.41 -32.29
C LEU A 31 -7.41 -9.65 -31.90
N LEU A 32 -7.32 -10.67 -32.76
CA LEU A 32 -6.55 -11.88 -32.49
C LEU A 32 -5.05 -11.61 -32.25
N LEU A 33 -4.49 -10.57 -32.86
CA LEU A 33 -3.09 -10.17 -32.64
C LEU A 33 -2.89 -9.36 -31.36
N THR A 34 -3.86 -8.54 -30.96
CA THR A 34 -3.70 -7.57 -29.86
C THR A 34 -4.27 -8.06 -28.52
N LEU A 35 -5.35 -8.85 -28.52
CA LEU A 35 -6.00 -9.33 -27.30
C LEU A 35 -5.12 -10.31 -26.51
N PRO A 36 -4.49 -11.33 -27.10
CA PRO A 36 -3.64 -12.25 -26.37
C PRO A 36 -2.49 -11.54 -25.62
N PRO A 37 -1.66 -10.67 -26.23
CA PRO A 37 -0.62 -10.00 -25.47
C PRO A 37 -1.19 -9.10 -24.37
N LEU A 38 -2.32 -8.42 -24.57
CA LEU A 38 -2.97 -7.65 -23.49
C LEU A 38 -3.41 -8.54 -22.32
N ILE A 39 -3.99 -9.72 -22.59
CA ILE A 39 -4.36 -10.68 -21.54
C ILE A 39 -3.11 -11.23 -20.83
N PHE A 40 -2.11 -11.67 -21.60
CA PHE A 40 -0.90 -12.28 -21.05
C PHE A 40 -0.04 -11.28 -20.25
N LEU A 41 0.03 -10.03 -20.68
CA LEU A 41 0.87 -8.99 -20.07
C LEU A 41 0.16 -8.17 -19.00
N GLY A 42 -1.17 -8.05 -19.05
CA GLY A 42 -1.95 -7.27 -18.10
C GLY A 42 -2.81 -8.14 -17.18
N ALA A 43 -3.76 -8.88 -17.74
CA ALA A 43 -4.77 -9.59 -16.96
C ALA A 43 -4.20 -10.75 -16.13
N ILE A 44 -3.28 -11.55 -16.68
CA ILE A 44 -2.71 -12.70 -15.96
C ILE A 44 -1.90 -12.27 -14.72
N PRO A 45 -0.95 -11.31 -14.82
CA PRO A 45 -0.24 -10.79 -13.66
C PRO A 45 -1.18 -10.22 -12.60
N TRP A 46 -2.18 -9.44 -13.03
CA TRP A 46 -3.18 -8.86 -12.13
C TRP A 46 -3.98 -9.94 -11.37
N ILE A 47 -4.47 -10.98 -12.06
CA ILE A 47 -5.20 -12.09 -11.43
C ILE A 47 -4.31 -12.83 -10.42
N ARG A 48 -3.02 -13.02 -10.73
CA ARG A 48 -2.08 -13.69 -9.82
C ARG A 48 -1.82 -12.86 -8.57
N ALA A 49 -1.54 -11.56 -8.74
CA ALA A 49 -1.38 -10.62 -7.64
C ALA A 49 -2.61 -10.64 -6.71
N TYR A 50 -3.80 -10.52 -7.29
CA TYR A 50 -5.06 -10.58 -6.55
C TYR A 50 -5.25 -11.91 -5.79
N ARG A 51 -4.99 -13.06 -6.44
CA ARG A 51 -5.09 -14.37 -5.79
C ARG A 51 -4.07 -14.55 -4.66
N TYR A 52 -2.87 -14.00 -4.82
CA TYR A 52 -1.84 -14.05 -3.79
C TYR A 52 -2.26 -13.24 -2.56
N GLU A 53 -2.69 -11.99 -2.77
CA GLU A 53 -3.20 -11.12 -1.72
C GLU A 53 -4.35 -11.77 -0.95
N GLN A 54 -5.34 -12.31 -1.67
CA GLN A 54 -6.47 -13.03 -1.08
C GLN A 54 -6.02 -14.26 -0.28
N ALA A 55 -5.04 -15.03 -0.78
CA ALA A 55 -4.50 -16.17 -0.05
C ALA A 55 -3.77 -15.75 1.23
N TYR A 56 -3.02 -14.65 1.19
CA TYR A 56 -2.32 -14.09 2.35
C TYR A 56 -3.31 -13.67 3.46
N PHE A 57 -4.29 -12.82 3.13
CA PHE A 57 -5.25 -12.33 4.12
C PHE A 57 -6.22 -13.41 4.62
N SER A 58 -6.60 -14.36 3.77
CA SER A 58 -7.43 -15.48 4.20
C SER A 58 -6.66 -16.40 5.17
N GLU A 59 -5.36 -16.60 4.95
CA GLU A 59 -4.50 -17.34 5.89
C GLU A 59 -4.35 -16.60 7.23
N LEU A 60 -4.11 -15.28 7.21
CA LEU A 60 -4.07 -14.49 8.45
C LEU A 60 -5.40 -14.56 9.23
N THR A 61 -6.52 -14.48 8.54
CA THR A 61 -7.85 -14.60 9.16
C THR A 61 -8.07 -15.99 9.76
N ARG A 62 -7.65 -17.03 9.02
CA ARG A 62 -7.73 -18.42 9.48
C ARG A 62 -6.87 -18.64 10.73
N LEU A 63 -5.65 -18.10 10.76
CA LEU A 63 -4.75 -18.18 11.91
C LEU A 63 -5.28 -17.41 13.11
N SER A 64 -5.78 -16.19 12.92
CA SER A 64 -6.44 -15.39 13.97
C SER A 64 -7.64 -16.12 14.57
N THR A 65 -8.45 -16.77 13.74
CA THR A 65 -9.59 -17.58 14.18
C THR A 65 -9.13 -18.81 14.98
N LEU A 66 -8.08 -19.50 14.52
CA LEU A 66 -7.52 -20.64 15.24
C LEU A 66 -6.92 -20.23 16.58
N ASP A 67 -6.17 -19.13 16.64
CA ASP A 67 -5.57 -18.62 17.88
C ASP A 67 -6.67 -18.28 18.90
N LYS A 68 -7.77 -17.64 18.46
CA LYS A 68 -8.95 -17.38 19.30
C LYS A 68 -9.66 -18.65 19.75
N GLN A 69 -9.70 -19.71 18.94
CA GLN A 69 -10.30 -20.98 19.36
C GLN A 69 -9.41 -21.67 20.42
N TRP A 70 -8.09 -21.60 20.24
CA TRP A 70 -7.13 -22.26 21.11
C TRP A 70 -6.88 -21.54 22.42
N SER A 71 -7.15 -20.24 22.53
CA SER A 71 -7.05 -19.51 23.81
C SER A 71 -7.98 -20.05 24.90
N TYR A 72 -9.03 -20.81 24.54
CA TYR A 72 -10.05 -21.32 25.47
C TYR A 72 -10.09 -22.85 25.58
N ILE A 73 -9.22 -23.59 24.89
CA ILE A 73 -9.25 -25.07 24.85
C ILE A 73 -8.08 -25.63 25.68
N PRO A 74 -8.35 -26.41 26.74
CA PRO A 74 -7.31 -27.15 27.46
C PRO A 74 -6.62 -28.16 26.52
N ASP A 75 -5.28 -28.24 26.56
CA ASP A 75 -4.42 -29.02 25.63
C ASP A 75 -4.75 -30.53 25.49
N TYR A 76 -5.64 -31.09 26.32
CA TYR A 76 -5.85 -32.54 26.46
C TYR A 76 -7.14 -33.12 25.86
N ARG A 77 -7.90 -32.39 25.03
CA ARG A 77 -9.14 -32.94 24.44
C ARG A 77 -8.88 -33.76 23.17
N PRO A 78 -9.32 -35.04 23.11
CA PRO A 78 -9.06 -35.94 21.96
C PRO A 78 -9.73 -35.51 20.64
N ASN A 79 -10.66 -34.56 20.68
CA ASN A 79 -11.35 -33.99 19.50
C ASN A 79 -11.09 -32.49 19.32
N SER A 80 -9.98 -31.96 19.85
CA SER A 80 -9.65 -30.54 19.67
C SER A 80 -9.43 -30.20 18.19
N PRO A 81 -9.84 -29.00 17.72
CA PRO A 81 -9.50 -28.52 16.39
C PRO A 81 -7.98 -28.55 16.16
N ARG A 82 -7.51 -28.54 14.91
CA ARG A 82 -6.07 -28.60 14.62
C ARG A 82 -5.32 -27.45 15.31
N LYS A 83 -4.24 -27.76 16.04
CA LYS A 83 -3.39 -26.76 16.70
C LYS A 83 -2.83 -25.77 15.69
N PRO A 84 -2.85 -24.45 15.97
CA PRO A 84 -2.16 -23.51 15.11
C PRO A 84 -0.70 -23.94 14.98
N PRO A 85 -0.11 -23.82 13.78
CA PRO A 85 1.31 -24.06 13.59
C PRO A 85 2.11 -23.17 14.54
N ALA A 86 3.27 -23.66 14.97
CA ALA A 86 4.20 -22.88 15.79
C ALA A 86 4.46 -21.51 15.15
N TYR A 87 4.61 -20.49 15.99
CA TYR A 87 4.72 -19.10 15.56
C TYR A 87 5.81 -18.87 14.50
N ASN A 88 6.95 -19.57 14.60
CA ASN A 88 8.05 -19.49 13.63
C ASN A 88 7.81 -20.21 12.29
N LYS A 89 6.71 -20.96 12.15
CA LYS A 89 6.38 -21.73 10.94
C LYS A 89 5.10 -21.25 10.25
N ARG A 90 4.51 -20.17 10.72
CA ARG A 90 3.23 -19.66 10.21
C ARG A 90 3.41 -18.38 9.42
N VAL A 91 2.42 -18.06 8.59
CA VAL A 91 2.34 -16.72 7.97
C VAL A 91 2.02 -15.73 9.09
N LEU A 92 2.84 -14.69 9.21
CA LEU A 92 2.67 -13.65 10.20
C LEU A 92 2.29 -12.34 9.50
N PRO A 93 1.53 -11.46 10.18
CA PRO A 93 1.48 -10.06 9.76
C PRO A 93 2.92 -9.54 9.75
N LEU A 94 3.25 -8.73 8.75
CA LEU A 94 4.60 -8.21 8.58
C LEU A 94 5.01 -7.30 9.74
N ILE A 95 4.06 -6.54 10.27
CA ILE A 95 4.22 -5.75 11.48
C ILE A 95 3.05 -6.07 12.41
N HIS A 96 3.35 -6.34 13.67
CA HIS A 96 2.33 -6.60 14.68
C HIS A 96 1.53 -5.32 14.98
N ASP A 97 0.23 -5.49 15.25
CA ASP A 97 -0.69 -4.43 15.70
C ASP A 97 -0.97 -3.29 14.73
N ILE A 98 -0.37 -3.32 13.54
CA ILE A 98 -0.66 -2.36 12.46
C ILE A 98 -1.49 -3.03 11.37
N PRO A 99 -2.61 -2.41 10.96
CA PRO A 99 -3.39 -2.90 9.86
C PRO A 99 -2.59 -2.83 8.56
N GLN A 100 -2.48 -3.97 7.89
CA GLN A 100 -1.99 -4.02 6.52
C GLN A 100 -3.12 -3.64 5.55
N LEU A 101 -2.86 -2.67 4.67
CA LEU A 101 -3.80 -2.20 3.67
C LEU A 101 -3.99 -3.25 2.56
N LYS A 102 -5.21 -3.32 2.03
CA LYS A 102 -5.59 -4.21 0.92
C LYS A 102 -5.91 -3.41 -0.32
N SER A 103 -5.60 -3.95 -1.48
CA SER A 103 -5.77 -3.27 -2.77
C SER A 103 -7.20 -2.80 -3.07
N TRP A 104 -8.23 -3.45 -2.50
CA TRP A 104 -9.64 -3.15 -2.81
C TRP A 104 -10.44 -2.60 -1.63
N SER A 105 -9.80 -2.41 -0.48
CA SER A 105 -10.48 -1.87 0.72
C SER A 105 -9.64 -0.82 1.42
N TRP A 106 -8.57 -0.32 0.80
CA TRP A 106 -7.68 0.65 1.42
C TRP A 106 -8.41 1.96 1.73
N GLU A 107 -9.36 2.38 0.88
CA GLU A 107 -10.17 3.60 1.09
C GLU A 107 -10.98 3.46 2.38
N GLU A 108 -11.72 2.35 2.52
CA GLU A 108 -12.46 2.03 3.74
C GLU A 108 -11.53 1.91 4.96
N GLN A 109 -10.37 1.25 4.82
CA GLN A 109 -9.39 1.09 5.89
C GLN A 109 -8.77 2.42 6.35
N LEU A 110 -8.76 3.44 5.49
CA LEU A 110 -8.27 4.79 5.80
C LEU A 110 -9.40 5.78 6.12
N ASP A 111 -10.65 5.32 6.14
CA ASP A 111 -11.87 6.13 6.21
C ASP A 111 -11.92 7.22 5.13
N LEU A 112 -11.79 6.83 3.86
CA LEU A 112 -11.84 7.71 2.70
C LEU A 112 -13.11 7.46 1.88
N TYR A 113 -13.68 8.52 1.31
CA TYR A 113 -14.73 8.45 0.29
C TYR A 113 -14.13 8.22 -1.10
N ASP A 114 -14.96 7.75 -2.03
CA ASP A 114 -14.66 7.59 -3.46
C ASP A 114 -14.15 8.88 -4.14
N ASP A 115 -14.48 10.06 -3.60
CA ASP A 115 -14.02 11.36 -4.10
C ASP A 115 -12.64 11.77 -3.54
N GLY A 116 -12.03 10.92 -2.70
CA GLY A 116 -10.79 11.22 -2.01
C GLY A 116 -10.96 12.24 -0.88
N SER A 117 -12.16 12.41 -0.33
CA SER A 117 -12.34 13.12 0.95
C SER A 117 -12.22 12.17 2.13
N MET A 118 -11.70 12.67 3.25
CA MET A 118 -11.47 11.86 4.44
C MET A 118 -12.66 12.00 5.40
N LEU A 119 -13.28 10.87 5.73
CA LEU A 119 -14.32 10.73 6.72
C LEU A 119 -13.68 10.51 8.09
N SER A 120 -14.04 11.32 9.09
CA SER A 120 -13.56 11.06 10.44
C SER A 120 -14.51 11.58 11.51
N LYS A 121 -14.45 10.94 12.68
CA LYS A 121 -15.07 11.46 13.90
C LYS A 121 -14.40 12.75 14.39
N SER A 122 -13.19 13.06 13.89
CA SER A 122 -12.40 14.24 14.24
C SER A 122 -11.96 15.01 12.99
N PRO A 123 -12.04 16.35 12.97
CA PRO A 123 -11.57 17.15 11.83
C PRO A 123 -10.04 17.20 11.69
N ASP A 124 -9.29 16.70 12.68
CA ASP A 124 -7.83 16.69 12.73
C ASP A 124 -7.27 15.25 12.73
N LYS A 125 -7.82 14.36 11.88
CA LYS A 125 -7.30 12.98 11.72
C LYS A 125 -6.04 12.98 10.85
N GLU A 126 -5.11 12.12 11.25
CA GLU A 126 -3.79 11.96 10.67
C GLU A 126 -3.48 10.47 10.59
N THR A 127 -2.89 10.01 9.48
CA THR A 127 -2.50 8.62 9.28
C THR A 127 -1.12 8.54 8.62
N TRP A 128 -0.24 7.74 9.18
CA TRP A 128 1.06 7.39 8.62
C TRP A 128 1.02 5.97 8.05
N ILE A 129 1.42 5.82 6.80
CA ILE A 129 1.51 4.54 6.10
C ILE A 129 2.97 4.27 5.81
N TYR A 130 3.51 3.18 6.36
CA TYR A 130 4.81 2.69 5.94
C TYR A 130 4.64 1.77 4.73
N VAL A 131 5.40 2.07 3.67
CA VAL A 131 5.39 1.31 2.42
C VAL A 131 6.62 0.43 2.36
N GLY A 132 6.44 -0.88 2.52
CA GLY A 132 7.47 -1.91 2.44
C GLY A 132 7.44 -2.68 1.12
N GLY A 133 8.32 -3.67 0.99
CA GLY A 133 8.38 -4.58 -0.16
C GLY A 133 9.67 -4.48 -0.97
N THR A 134 9.75 -5.30 -2.02
CA THR A 134 10.87 -5.36 -2.97
C THR A 134 10.70 -4.26 -4.03
N PRO A 135 11.74 -3.47 -4.41
CA PRO A 135 11.53 -2.31 -5.25
C PRO A 135 11.13 -2.79 -6.65
N LYS A 136 10.45 -1.93 -7.40
CA LYS A 136 10.23 -2.15 -8.83
C LYS A 136 11.60 -2.06 -9.52
N THR A 137 12.34 -3.16 -9.59
CA THR A 137 13.63 -3.19 -10.30
C THR A 137 13.41 -2.72 -11.74
N SER A 138 14.23 -1.76 -12.16
CA SER A 138 13.93 -0.86 -13.26
C SER A 138 13.66 -1.53 -14.62
N LYS A 139 12.62 -1.03 -15.29
CA LYS A 139 12.47 -0.79 -16.74
C LYS A 139 12.66 -1.91 -17.76
N SER A 140 13.01 -3.14 -17.39
CA SER A 140 12.99 -4.22 -18.39
C SER A 140 11.54 -4.64 -18.65
N TRP A 141 11.07 -4.54 -19.89
CA TRP A 141 9.80 -5.12 -20.32
C TRP A 141 9.74 -6.62 -20.01
N VAL A 142 10.91 -7.29 -19.95
CA VAL A 142 11.05 -8.69 -19.56
C VAL A 142 10.79 -8.90 -18.07
N ASP A 143 11.11 -7.95 -17.20
CA ASP A 143 10.80 -8.05 -15.76
C ASP A 143 9.31 -7.85 -15.48
N LYS A 144 8.61 -7.09 -16.33
CA LYS A 144 7.14 -7.05 -16.34
C LYS A 144 6.52 -8.37 -16.83
N ILE A 145 7.23 -9.10 -17.68
CA ILE A 145 6.83 -10.44 -18.20
C ILE A 145 7.30 -11.57 -17.28
N SER A 146 8.30 -11.29 -16.43
CA SER A 146 8.79 -12.17 -15.39
C SER A 146 7.66 -12.41 -14.41
N LEU A 147 6.86 -13.41 -14.77
CA LEU A 147 5.62 -13.88 -14.17
C LEU A 147 5.76 -14.31 -12.71
N SER A 148 6.90 -14.08 -12.08
CA SER A 148 7.33 -14.72 -10.85
C SER A 148 8.63 -14.10 -10.30
N ARG A 149 8.63 -12.85 -9.83
CA ARG A 149 9.45 -12.62 -8.63
C ARG A 149 8.59 -13.06 -7.47
N ARG A 150 8.88 -14.26 -6.96
CA ARG A 150 8.36 -14.69 -5.65
C ARG A 150 8.71 -13.56 -4.69
N PRO A 151 7.78 -13.08 -3.84
CA PRO A 151 8.08 -12.08 -2.84
C PRO A 151 9.25 -12.60 -2.01
N GLY A 152 10.42 -12.01 -2.24
CA GLY A 152 11.72 -12.54 -1.85
C GLY A 152 12.16 -11.92 -0.55
N GLY A 153 11.26 -11.89 0.43
CA GLY A 153 11.39 -11.02 1.59
C GLY A 153 11.04 -9.57 1.24
N SER A 154 10.34 -8.90 2.16
CA SER A 154 9.71 -7.58 2.04
C SER A 154 10.69 -6.40 1.88
N CYS A 155 11.89 -6.64 1.36
CA CYS A 155 12.95 -5.69 1.56
C CYS A 155 13.96 -5.58 0.42
N VAL A 156 14.14 -4.32 0.03
CA VAL A 156 14.93 -3.83 -1.11
C VAL A 156 16.43 -3.96 -0.90
N ASP A 157 16.86 -3.75 0.34
CA ASP A 157 18.24 -3.54 0.70
C ASP A 157 18.92 -4.82 1.21
N SER A 158 20.22 -4.74 1.52
CA SER A 158 20.90 -5.86 2.20
C SER A 158 20.15 -6.23 3.48
N GLY A 159 20.23 -7.50 3.88
CA GLY A 159 19.50 -8.01 5.06
C GLY A 159 19.74 -7.20 6.34
N GLU A 160 20.90 -6.55 6.46
CA GLU A 160 21.25 -5.65 7.57
C GLU A 160 20.40 -4.36 7.58
N ILE A 161 20.22 -3.71 6.43
CA ILE A 161 19.42 -2.48 6.31
C ILE A 161 17.94 -2.80 6.56
N CYS A 162 17.49 -3.95 6.08
CA CYS A 162 16.15 -4.46 6.31
C CYS A 162 15.87 -4.80 7.77
N GLY A 163 16.85 -5.43 8.44
CA GLY A 163 16.82 -5.63 9.87
C GLY A 163 16.69 -4.31 10.61
N ALA A 164 17.53 -3.32 10.27
CA ALA A 164 17.53 -2.00 10.91
C ALA A 164 16.24 -1.21 10.68
N PHE A 165 15.60 -1.31 9.51
CA PHE A 165 14.30 -0.67 9.27
C PHE A 165 13.17 -1.33 10.04
N ASN A 166 13.08 -2.66 10.00
CA ASN A 166 12.07 -3.38 10.77
C ASN A 166 12.26 -3.14 12.28
N GLU A 167 13.50 -3.14 12.76
CA GLU A 167 13.85 -2.84 14.15
C GLU A 167 13.52 -1.38 14.52
N GLY A 168 13.87 -0.42 13.66
CA GLY A 168 13.56 0.99 13.88
C GLY A 168 12.06 1.27 13.89
N PHE A 169 11.32 0.59 13.02
CA PHE A 169 9.87 0.68 12.97
C PHE A 169 9.22 0.00 14.18
N ASN A 170 9.66 -1.21 14.56
CA ASN A 170 9.24 -1.86 15.80
C ASN A 170 9.51 -0.97 17.01
N THR A 171 10.68 -0.35 17.10
CA THR A 171 11.03 0.59 18.19
C THR A 171 10.09 1.81 18.21
N LEU A 172 9.73 2.34 17.05
CA LEU A 172 8.80 3.46 16.94
C LEU A 172 7.39 3.06 17.39
N MET A 173 6.99 1.82 17.08
CA MET A 173 5.69 1.26 17.46
C MET A 173 5.61 0.84 18.92
N GLU A 174 6.65 0.22 19.47
CA GLU A 174 6.79 -0.03 20.90
C GLU A 174 6.64 1.29 21.65
N ARG A 175 7.35 2.35 21.23
CA ARG A 175 7.15 3.68 21.80
C ARG A 175 5.77 4.25 21.57
N TYR A 176 5.03 3.86 20.54
CA TYR A 176 3.67 4.32 20.33
C TYR A 176 2.69 3.61 21.29
N HIS A 177 2.90 2.31 21.53
CA HIS A 177 2.06 1.46 22.39
C HIS A 177 2.44 1.51 23.88
N ASP A 178 3.68 1.79 24.25
CA ASP A 178 4.11 1.92 25.66
C ASP A 178 3.38 3.07 26.39
N PHE A 179 2.89 4.09 25.67
CA PHE A 179 2.02 5.13 26.25
C PHE A 179 0.55 4.71 26.33
N GLU A 180 0.17 3.63 25.66
CA GLU A 180 -1.17 3.03 25.70
C GLU A 180 -1.29 2.02 26.85
N GLU A 181 -0.22 1.24 27.09
CA GLU A 181 -0.06 0.33 28.23
C GLU A 181 0.62 0.97 29.46
N GLY A 182 0.33 2.24 29.72
CA GLY A 182 0.45 2.77 31.08
C GLY A 182 -0.29 1.84 32.04
N GLY A 183 0.48 1.10 32.84
CA GLY A 183 0.02 -0.03 33.63
C GLY A 183 -1.10 0.33 34.60
N GLU A 184 -1.73 -0.71 35.13
CA GLU A 184 -2.82 -0.72 36.12
C GLU A 184 -2.57 0.13 37.40
N TYR A 185 -1.44 0.84 37.47
CA TYR A 185 -0.93 1.57 38.64
C TYR A 185 -0.77 3.09 38.44
N TYR A 186 -1.01 3.64 37.25
CA TYR A 186 -0.97 5.10 37.01
C TYR A 186 -2.38 5.62 36.67
N ASP A 187 -3.01 6.27 37.65
CA ASP A 187 -4.33 6.93 37.56
C ASP A 187 -4.21 8.31 36.87
N GLY A 188 -3.63 8.32 35.67
CA GLY A 188 -3.51 9.50 34.80
C GLY A 188 -4.21 9.26 33.46
N PRO A 189 -4.74 10.31 32.79
CA PRO A 189 -5.32 10.15 31.48
C PRO A 189 -4.26 9.62 30.51
N LYS A 190 -4.53 8.45 29.92
CA LYS A 190 -3.71 7.82 28.88
C LYS A 190 -3.74 8.67 27.61
N GLU A 191 -3.03 9.78 27.60
CA GLU A 191 -2.90 10.64 26.43
C GLU A 191 -1.87 10.00 25.50
N ARG A 192 -2.35 9.35 24.43
CA ARG A 192 -1.47 8.99 23.30
C ARG A 192 -0.70 10.26 22.88
N MET A 193 0.62 10.18 22.81
CA MET A 193 1.47 11.31 22.40
C MET A 193 1.13 11.84 21.00
N SER A 194 0.53 11.01 20.16
CA SER A 194 -0.01 11.39 18.86
C SER A 194 -1.39 10.77 18.66
N LYS A 195 -2.31 11.53 18.06
CA LYS A 195 -3.60 11.02 17.55
C LYS A 195 -3.47 10.37 16.17
N ALA A 196 -2.25 10.32 15.61
CA ALA A 196 -2.02 9.78 14.29
C ALA A 196 -2.15 8.26 14.30
N GLU A 197 -2.89 7.74 13.34
CA GLU A 197 -3.03 6.32 13.08
C GLU A 197 -1.85 5.79 12.27
N TRP A 198 -1.58 4.49 12.39
CA TRP A 198 -0.54 3.82 11.62
C TRP A 198 -1.16 2.75 10.74
N ALA A 199 -0.67 2.64 9.52
CA ALA A 199 -0.99 1.57 8.59
C ALA A 199 0.28 1.08 7.90
N PHE A 200 0.20 -0.12 7.35
CA PHE A 200 1.30 -0.72 6.62
C PHE A 200 0.86 -1.15 5.23
N MET A 201 1.70 -0.93 4.24
CA MET A 201 1.46 -1.31 2.85
C MET A 201 2.69 -2.05 2.32
N ASP A 202 2.59 -3.36 2.16
CA ASP A 202 3.65 -4.15 1.55
C ASP A 202 3.38 -4.35 0.07
N CYS A 203 4.23 -3.80 -0.79
CA CYS A 203 4.14 -3.95 -2.23
C CYS A 203 4.36 -5.40 -2.71
N ASP A 204 4.94 -6.26 -1.88
CA ASP A 204 5.08 -7.70 -2.17
C ASP A 204 3.77 -8.48 -1.89
N VAL A 205 2.91 -7.97 -1.02
CA VAL A 205 1.60 -8.57 -0.68
C VAL A 205 0.46 -7.94 -1.47
N SER A 206 0.46 -6.62 -1.57
CA SER A 206 -0.56 -5.81 -2.25
C SER A 206 0.07 -4.97 -3.38
N PRO A 207 0.65 -5.62 -4.41
CA PRO A 207 1.34 -4.91 -5.49
C PRO A 207 0.41 -3.99 -6.30
N LEU A 208 -0.87 -4.36 -6.42
CA LEU A 208 -1.87 -3.57 -7.14
C LEU A 208 -2.09 -2.22 -6.45
N LEU A 209 -2.10 -2.20 -5.13
CA LEU A 209 -2.19 -0.99 -4.33
C LEU A 209 -0.98 -0.08 -4.57
N CYS A 210 0.24 -0.63 -4.50
CA CYS A 210 1.45 0.16 -4.77
C CYS A 210 1.54 0.67 -6.22
N ASP A 211 0.95 -0.04 -7.19
CA ASP A 211 0.82 0.44 -8.57
C ASP A 211 -0.19 1.57 -8.69
N GLU A 212 -1.35 1.46 -8.04
CA GLU A 212 -2.41 2.49 -8.02
C GLU A 212 -1.88 3.83 -7.47
N PHE A 213 -1.15 3.79 -6.37
CA PHE A 213 -0.56 4.98 -5.77
C PHE A 213 0.73 5.47 -6.45
N ALA A 214 1.24 4.71 -7.43
CA ALA A 214 2.56 4.94 -8.04
C ALA A 214 3.69 5.09 -7.00
N LEU A 215 3.65 4.28 -5.94
CA LEU A 215 4.62 4.31 -4.85
C LEU A 215 5.70 3.26 -5.05
N ASP A 216 6.90 3.63 -4.61
CA ASP A 216 8.03 2.72 -4.50
C ASP A 216 8.15 2.25 -3.03
N PRO A 217 8.61 1.02 -2.77
CA PRO A 217 8.91 0.58 -1.41
C PRO A 217 9.94 1.46 -0.69
N VAL A 218 9.96 1.35 0.64
CA VAL A 218 10.84 2.08 1.54
C VAL A 218 10.49 3.57 1.53
N MET A 219 9.22 3.88 1.80
CA MET A 219 8.74 5.25 1.99
C MET A 219 7.67 5.33 3.08
N LEU A 220 7.52 6.53 3.64
CA LEU A 220 6.42 6.90 4.52
C LEU A 220 5.46 7.80 3.76
N VAL A 221 4.18 7.46 3.81
CA VAL A 221 3.09 8.30 3.33
C VAL A 221 2.39 8.88 4.54
N HIS A 222 2.19 10.18 4.55
CA HIS A 222 1.47 10.89 5.58
C HIS A 222 0.22 11.52 4.98
N ILE A 223 -0.92 11.09 5.49
CA ILE A 223 -2.25 11.57 5.11
C ILE A 223 -2.78 12.39 6.28
N ARG A 224 -3.24 13.60 5.99
CA ARG A 224 -3.81 14.49 7.00
C ARG A 224 -5.03 15.23 6.47
N SER A 225 -6.07 15.35 7.29
CA SER A 225 -7.20 16.23 6.95
C SER A 225 -6.79 17.70 6.84
N MET A 226 -7.45 18.40 5.93
CA MET A 226 -7.36 19.83 5.76
C MET A 226 -8.70 20.49 6.09
N LYS A 227 -8.64 21.62 6.79
CA LYS A 227 -9.78 22.49 7.05
C LYS A 227 -10.00 23.44 5.87
N PRO A 228 -11.25 23.87 5.59
CA PRO A 228 -12.48 23.57 6.34
C PRO A 228 -13.06 22.19 6.02
N CYS A 229 -13.82 21.64 6.97
CA CYS A 229 -14.51 20.35 6.82
C CYS A 229 -16.04 20.58 6.77
N ARG A 230 -16.76 19.73 6.03
CA ARG A 230 -18.23 19.66 6.08
C ARG A 230 -18.66 18.68 7.17
N VAL A 231 -19.75 18.98 7.88
CA VAL A 231 -20.35 18.05 8.86
C VAL A 231 -21.41 17.22 8.15
N GLU A 232 -21.38 15.91 8.37
CA GLU A 232 -22.37 14.98 7.88
C GLU A 232 -23.04 14.29 9.08
N THR A 233 -24.37 14.16 9.05
CA THR A 233 -25.17 13.69 10.20
C THR A 233 -26.02 12.46 9.90
N GLN A 234 -25.93 11.89 8.70
CA GLN A 234 -26.83 10.80 8.26
C GLN A 234 -26.64 9.50 9.07
N HIS A 235 -25.42 9.21 9.53
CA HIS A 235 -25.07 8.02 10.31
C HIS A 235 -24.38 8.35 11.64
N GLY A 236 -24.69 9.50 12.23
CA GLY A 236 -23.98 10.10 13.35
C GLY A 236 -23.17 11.32 12.93
N VAL A 237 -22.58 12.03 13.89
CA VAL A 237 -21.78 13.23 13.60
C VAL A 237 -20.42 12.81 13.08
N SER A 238 -20.19 13.05 11.78
CA SER A 238 -18.90 12.88 11.14
C SER A 238 -18.46 14.17 10.45
N TRP A 239 -17.16 14.29 10.27
CA TRP A 239 -16.52 15.37 9.51
C TRP A 239 -16.01 14.78 8.21
N VAL A 240 -16.30 15.46 7.12
CA VAL A 240 -15.72 15.15 5.81
C VAL A 240 -14.82 16.31 5.41
N CYS A 241 -13.54 16.02 5.32
CA CYS A 241 -12.49 16.99 5.09
C CYS A 241 -11.79 16.70 3.77
N GLY A 242 -11.27 17.73 3.10
CA GLY A 242 -10.22 17.50 2.11
C GLY A 242 -9.00 16.89 2.79
N MET A 243 -8.09 16.28 2.04
CA MET A 243 -6.88 15.69 2.59
C MET A 243 -5.61 16.13 1.87
N ARG A 244 -4.50 16.04 2.59
CA ARG A 244 -3.15 16.28 2.08
C ARG A 244 -2.33 15.02 2.21
N TRP A 245 -1.69 14.66 1.10
CA TRP A 245 -0.72 13.57 1.02
C TRP A 245 0.69 14.15 1.07
N THR A 246 1.55 13.56 1.89
CA THR A 246 2.98 13.89 1.95
C THR A 246 3.77 12.60 1.84
N LEU A 247 4.69 12.54 0.89
CA LEU A 247 5.51 11.38 0.60
C LEU A 247 6.92 11.62 1.09
N VAL A 248 7.48 10.67 1.84
CA VAL A 248 8.81 10.77 2.43
C VAL A 248 9.58 9.48 2.12
N SER A 249 10.51 9.53 1.16
CA SER A 249 11.36 8.38 0.82
C SER A 249 12.39 8.09 1.92
N LEU A 250 12.67 6.80 2.14
CA LEU A 250 13.66 6.30 3.08
C LEU A 250 14.81 5.56 2.33
N PRO A 251 16.01 5.39 2.93
CA PRO A 251 16.49 6.09 4.11
C PRO A 251 16.59 7.59 3.84
N LEU A 252 16.23 8.38 4.85
CA LEU A 252 16.43 9.83 4.82
C LEU A 252 17.93 10.12 4.76
N ARG A 253 18.43 10.61 3.61
CA ARG A 253 19.84 11.05 3.48
C ARG A 253 20.18 12.16 4.48
N GLN A 254 19.19 12.96 4.86
CA GLN A 254 19.24 13.95 5.95
C GLN A 254 17.96 13.84 6.75
N MET A 255 18.04 13.81 8.09
CA MET A 255 16.86 13.82 8.94
C MET A 255 16.07 15.14 8.71
N PRO A 256 14.77 15.07 8.37
CA PRO A 256 13.93 16.25 8.14
C PRO A 256 13.50 16.92 9.44
N PHE A 257 13.85 16.34 10.59
CA PHE A 257 13.55 16.90 11.90
C PHE A 257 14.69 17.82 12.32
N VAL A 258 14.42 19.12 12.40
CA VAL A 258 15.15 19.95 13.36
C VAL A 258 14.73 19.41 14.72
N LYS A 259 15.63 18.70 15.40
CA LYS A 259 15.41 18.23 16.77
C LYS A 259 15.21 19.47 17.64
N THR A 260 13.98 19.92 17.81
CA THR A 260 13.62 20.91 18.82
C THR A 260 13.70 20.19 20.16
N ILE A 261 14.91 20.06 20.69
CA ILE A 261 15.11 19.76 22.10
C ILE A 261 14.52 20.96 22.81
N ARG A 262 13.44 20.75 23.57
CA ARG A 262 13.00 21.73 24.55
C ARG A 262 14.09 21.73 25.63
N ILE A 263 15.13 22.55 25.45
CA ILE A 263 16.03 22.88 26.55
C ILE A 263 15.14 23.66 27.52
N GLY A 264 14.79 23.03 28.64
CA GLY A 264 14.11 23.70 29.73
C GLY A 264 14.94 24.92 30.13
N GLY A 265 14.45 26.09 29.73
CA GLY A 265 15.08 27.38 29.96
C GLY A 265 13.99 28.38 30.32
N VAL A 266 13.39 28.19 31.49
CA VAL A 266 12.86 29.31 32.28
C VAL A 266 13.41 29.13 33.69
N CYS A 267 14.63 29.62 33.89
CA CYS A 267 14.99 30.19 35.18
C CYS A 267 14.21 31.50 35.32
N GLY A 268 13.22 31.50 36.19
CA GLY A 268 12.47 32.68 36.62
C GLY A 268 11.66 32.30 37.85
N THR A 269 11.85 32.90 39.04
CA THR A 269 12.55 34.13 39.40
C THR A 269 13.08 33.99 40.82
N GLY A 270 14.38 34.17 41.04
CA GLY A 270 14.97 34.17 42.39
C GLY A 270 16.42 33.68 42.45
N PHE A 271 17.34 34.63 42.28
CA PHE A 271 18.76 34.61 42.67
C PHE A 271 19.71 33.57 42.04
N SER A 272 20.62 34.13 41.22
CA SER A 272 22.05 33.83 41.02
C SER A 272 22.50 32.38 40.79
N GLU A 273 23.21 32.22 39.67
CA GLU A 273 24.13 31.13 39.31
C GLU A 273 23.51 29.83 38.78
N CYS A 274 23.56 29.69 37.46
CA CYS A 274 23.71 28.40 36.79
C CYS A 274 24.83 28.59 35.76
N ALA A 275 25.94 27.86 35.94
CA ALA A 275 27.08 27.78 35.02
C ALA A 275 26.87 26.67 34.00
#